data_AF-A0A6I3UU35-F1
#
_entry.id   AF-A0A6I3UU35-F1
#
_cell.length_a   1.000
_cell.length_b   1.000
_cell.length_c   1.000
_cell.angle_alpha   90.00
_cell.angle_beta   90.00
_cell.angle_gamma   90.00
#
_symmetry.space_group_name_H-M   'P 1'
#
loop_
_entity.id
_entity.type
_entity.pdbx_description
1 polymer ?
#
loop_
_entity_poly.entity_id
_entity_poly.type
_entity_poly.pdbx_seq_one_letter_code
_entity_poly.pdbx_strand_id
1 'polypeptide(L)'
;DIILFIDEIHEIVGAGSAGDGNMDAGNILKPALARGELQLVGATTLNEYRIIEKDAALERRMQPVKVDEPTVEETIIILKGVQKKYEDYHHVMYTDAAIEAAANLSNRYIQDRFLPDKAIDLLDEAGSK
;
A
#
# COMPACT_ATOMS: atom_id res chain seq x y z
N ASP A 1 2.01 12.05 21.79
CA ASP A 1 1.63 12.33 20.39
C ASP A 1 1.04 11.09 19.76
N ILE A 2 0.01 11.25 18.94
CA ILE A 2 -0.72 10.15 18.29
C ILE A 2 -0.66 10.41 16.78
N ILE A 3 -0.21 9.42 16.00
CA ILE A 3 -0.27 9.43 14.55
C ILE A 3 -1.41 8.50 14.13
N LEU A 4 -2.37 9.05 13.39
CA LEU A 4 -3.47 8.27 12.83
C LEU A 4 -3.08 7.72 11.47
N PHE A 5 -3.07 6.40 11.31
CA PHE A 5 -2.95 5.76 10.01
C PHE A 5 -4.33 5.41 9.46
N ILE A 6 -4.59 5.77 8.20
CA ILE A 6 -5.81 5.42 7.48
C ILE A 6 -5.40 4.79 6.16
N ASP A 7 -5.69 3.51 6.00
CA ASP A 7 -5.61 2.85 4.70
C ASP A 7 -6.82 3.28 3.84
N GLU A 8 -6.64 3.33 2.53
CA GLU A 8 -7.68 3.77 1.58
C GLU A 8 -8.37 5.09 1.97
N ILE A 9 -7.60 6.11 2.35
CA ILE A 9 -8.11 7.38 2.90
C ILE A 9 -9.12 8.10 1.98
N HIS A 10 -9.09 7.83 0.68
CA HIS A 10 -10.04 8.36 -0.29
C HIS A 10 -11.49 7.91 -0.01
N GLU A 11 -11.72 6.77 0.64
CA GLU A 11 -13.07 6.32 1.01
C GLU A 11 -13.70 7.29 2.01
N ILE A 12 -12.92 7.74 3.00
CA ILE A 12 -13.41 8.64 4.05
C ILE A 12 -13.57 10.06 3.53
N VAL A 13 -12.73 10.48 2.58
CA VAL A 13 -12.75 11.84 2.02
C VAL A 13 -13.78 11.98 0.88
N GLY A 14 -14.02 10.90 0.12
CA GLY A 14 -14.90 10.87 -1.05
C GLY A 14 -16.36 10.48 -0.78
N ALA A 15 -16.66 9.89 0.39
CA ALA A 15 -18.00 9.40 0.74
C ALA A 15 -19.10 10.47 0.81
N GLY A 16 -18.75 11.77 0.85
CA GLY A 16 -19.71 12.87 0.96
C GLY A 16 -20.60 13.13 -0.26
N SER A 17 -20.58 12.28 -1.30
CA SER A 17 -21.36 12.48 -2.55
C SER A 17 -22.51 11.49 -2.78
N ALA A 18 -22.64 10.41 -1.99
CA ALA A 18 -23.63 9.36 -2.24
C ALA A 18 -24.24 8.79 -0.95
N GLY A 19 -25.33 9.41 -0.46
CA GLY A 19 -26.28 8.74 0.43
C GLY A 19 -26.55 9.45 1.76
N ASP A 20 -27.83 9.71 2.01
CA ASP A 20 -28.45 10.50 3.08
C ASP A 20 -28.34 9.89 4.51
N GLY A 21 -27.27 9.17 4.86
CA GLY A 21 -27.26 8.45 6.15
C GLY A 21 -25.97 7.83 6.68
N ASN A 22 -24.84 7.84 5.94
CA ASN A 22 -23.56 7.48 6.54
C ASN A 22 -22.94 8.74 7.14
N MET A 23 -22.64 8.72 8.44
CA MET A 23 -21.88 9.79 9.10
C MET A 23 -20.60 10.05 8.29
N ASP A 24 -20.54 11.23 7.69
CA ASP A 24 -19.45 11.67 6.82
C ASP A 24 -18.20 11.92 7.68
N ALA A 25 -17.46 10.84 7.96
CA ALA A 25 -16.22 10.87 8.73
C ALA A 25 -15.21 11.86 8.10
N GLY A 26 -15.30 12.11 6.79
CA GLY A 26 -14.56 13.17 6.10
C GLY A 26 -14.88 14.55 6.67
N ASN A 27 -16.15 14.90 6.84
CA ASN A 27 -16.54 16.20 7.44
C ASN A 27 -16.13 16.35 8.91
N ILE A 28 -15.97 15.24 9.65
CA ILE A 28 -15.50 15.25 11.03
C ILE A 28 -13.98 15.47 11.10
N LEU A 29 -13.23 14.85 10.19
CA LEU A 29 -11.76 14.91 10.18
C LEU A 29 -11.23 16.18 9.50
N LYS A 30 -11.94 16.73 8.52
CA LYS A 30 -11.54 17.94 7.76
C LYS A 30 -11.15 19.12 8.66
N PRO A 31 -11.93 19.50 9.70
CA PRO A 31 -11.54 20.61 10.58
C PRO A 31 -10.25 20.37 11.36
N ALA A 32 -10.05 19.15 11.88
CA ALA A 32 -8.85 18.81 12.66
C ALA A 32 -7.60 18.75 11.76
N LEU A 33 -7.73 18.20 10.56
CA LEU A 33 -6.68 18.18 9.54
C LEU A 33 -6.35 19.59 9.03
N ALA A 34 -7.37 20.43 8.79
CA ALA A 34 -7.19 21.81 8.36
C ALA A 34 -6.48 22.69 9.40
N ARG A 35 -6.71 22.43 10.69
CA ARG A 35 -6.05 23.13 11.82
C ARG A 35 -4.68 22.55 12.18
N GLY A 36 -4.32 21.37 11.66
CA GLY A 36 -3.04 20.72 11.99
C GLY A 36 -2.98 20.16 13.41
N GLU A 37 -4.14 19.92 14.04
CA GLU A 37 -4.26 19.37 15.40
C GLU A 37 -4.10 17.84 15.42
N LEU A 38 -4.13 17.20 14.25
CA LEU A 38 -4.05 15.76 14.05
C LEU A 38 -2.91 15.42 13.09
N GLN A 39 -1.98 14.58 13.53
CA GLN A 39 -0.99 13.97 12.65
C GLN A 39 -1.59 12.73 12.00
N LEU A 40 -1.53 12.66 10.67
CA LEU A 40 -2.13 11.57 9.91
C LEU A 40 -1.21 11.10 8.77
N VAL A 41 -1.18 9.80 8.54
CA VAL A 41 -0.63 9.14 7.36
C VAL A 41 -1.78 8.43 6.65
N GLY A 42 -2.05 8.80 5.40
CA GLY A 42 -3.06 8.17 4.56
C GLY A 42 -2.41 7.38 3.43
N ALA A 43 -2.94 6.20 3.12
CA ALA A 43 -2.57 5.44 1.93
C ALA A 43 -3.72 5.47 0.91
N THR A 44 -3.39 5.57 -0.38
CA THR A 44 -4.36 5.60 -1.48
C THR A 44 -3.65 5.30 -2.80
N THR A 45 -4.39 4.88 -3.83
CA THR A 45 -3.82 4.78 -5.17
C THR A 45 -3.71 6.16 -5.84
N LEU A 46 -2.87 6.26 -6.88
CA LEU A 46 -2.71 7.48 -7.68
C LEU A 46 -4.03 7.95 -8.34
N ASN A 47 -4.90 7.01 -8.73
CA ASN A 47 -6.16 7.34 -9.38
C ASN A 47 -7.16 7.95 -8.39
N GLU A 48 -7.24 7.38 -7.18
CA GLU A 48 -8.13 7.85 -6.11
C GLU A 48 -7.63 9.12 -5.45
N TYR A 49 -6.30 9.35 -5.41
CA TYR A 49 -5.72 10.60 -4.90
C TYR A 49 -6.31 11.84 -5.61
N ARG A 50 -6.74 11.73 -6.86
CA ARG A 50 -7.42 12.80 -7.60
C ARG A 50 -8.72 13.27 -6.94
N ILE A 51 -9.37 12.44 -6.13
CA ILE A 51 -10.57 12.82 -5.36
C ILE A 51 -10.17 13.78 -4.23
N ILE A 52 -9.03 13.50 -3.59
CA ILE A 52 -8.49 14.29 -2.48
C ILE A 52 -7.89 15.60 -2.99
N GLU A 53 -7.19 15.58 -4.12
CA GLU A 53 -6.58 16.74 -4.77
C GLU A 53 -7.61 17.81 -5.17
N LYS A 54 -8.87 17.42 -5.44
CA LYS A 54 -9.96 18.36 -5.72
C LYS A 54 -10.39 19.17 -4.49
N ASP A 55 -10.09 18.72 -3.27
CA ASP A 55 -10.40 19.44 -2.04
C ASP A 55 -9.21 20.34 -1.63
N ALA A 56 -9.31 21.63 -1.94
CA ALA A 56 -8.26 22.62 -1.69
C ALA A 56 -7.88 22.79 -0.20
N ALA A 57 -8.71 22.34 0.75
CA ALA A 57 -8.38 22.39 2.17
C ALA A 57 -7.45 21.23 2.56
N LEU A 58 -7.69 20.04 2.01
CA LEU A 58 -6.90 18.84 2.27
C LEU A 58 -5.58 18.85 1.48
N GLU A 59 -5.63 19.23 0.20
CA GLU A 59 -4.46 19.32 -0.68
C GLU A 59 -3.35 20.18 -0.07
N ARG A 60 -3.68 21.30 0.57
CA ARG A 60 -2.70 22.21 1.20
C ARG A 60 -2.11 21.70 2.51
N ARG A 61 -2.67 20.64 3.10
CA ARG A 61 -2.25 20.08 4.40
C ARG A 61 -1.61 18.71 4.27
N MET A 62 -1.89 18.01 3.19
CA MET A 62 -1.24 16.75 2.87
C MET A 62 0.01 16.98 2.04
N GLN A 63 1.08 16.28 2.37
CA GLN A 63 2.26 16.18 1.53
C GLN A 63 2.20 14.86 0.79
N PRO A 64 1.98 14.84 -0.54
CA PRO A 64 2.02 13.59 -1.29
C PRO A 64 3.44 13.02 -1.26
N VAL A 65 3.53 11.74 -0.90
CA VAL A 65 4.74 10.93 -0.99
C VAL A 65 4.44 9.81 -1.97
N LYS A 66 5.04 9.87 -3.16
CA LYS A 66 4.86 8.84 -4.17
C LYS A 66 5.68 7.61 -3.77
N VAL A 67 5.01 6.47 -3.73
CA VAL A 67 5.66 5.16 -3.57
C VAL A 67 5.64 4.49 -4.93
N ASP A 68 6.81 4.39 -5.54
CA ASP A 68 6.97 3.74 -6.84
C ASP A 68 7.11 2.22 -6.64
N GLU A 69 6.73 1.47 -7.69
CA GLU A 69 7.00 0.04 -7.75
C GLU A 69 8.52 -0.20 -7.66
N PRO A 70 9.00 -1.11 -6.79
CA PRO A 70 10.42 -1.42 -6.69
C PRO A 70 10.95 -2.09 -7.95
N THR A 71 12.25 -1.94 -8.23
CA THR A 71 12.88 -2.70 -9.31
C THR A 71 12.93 -4.20 -8.99
N VAL A 72 13.27 -5.02 -9.99
CA VAL A 72 13.47 -6.46 -9.77
C VAL A 72 14.59 -6.69 -8.76
N GLU A 73 15.68 -5.93 -8.83
CA GLU A 73 16.82 -6.03 -7.91
C GLU A 73 16.42 -5.64 -6.48
N GLU A 74 15.67 -4.55 -6.32
CA GLU A 74 15.13 -4.14 -5.01
C GLU A 74 14.16 -5.18 -4.46
N THR A 75 13.34 -5.78 -5.33
CA THR A 75 12.43 -6.86 -4.95
C THR A 75 13.18 -8.09 -4.46
N ILE A 76 14.29 -8.48 -5.11
CA ILE A 76 15.13 -9.58 -4.62
C ILE A 76 15.65 -9.30 -3.21
N ILE A 77 16.05 -8.06 -2.92
CA ILE A 77 16.49 -7.66 -1.57
C ILE A 77 15.32 -7.77 -0.56
N ILE A 78 14.14 -7.30 -0.94
CA ILE A 78 12.92 -7.40 -0.11
C ILE A 78 12.59 -8.87 0.17
N LEU A 79 12.59 -9.73 -0.85
CA LEU A 79 12.33 -11.16 -0.72
C LEU A 79 13.33 -11.83 0.22
N LYS A 80 14.63 -11.51 0.12
CA LYS A 80 15.65 -12.00 1.06
C LYS A 80 15.40 -11.51 2.49
N GLY A 81 14.88 -10.30 2.66
CA GLY A 81 14.52 -9.74 3.96
C GLY A 81 13.34 -10.47 4.63
N VAL A 82 12.37 -10.97 3.85
CA VAL A 82 11.22 -11.71 4.36
C VAL A 82 11.39 -13.23 4.30
N GLN A 83 12.37 -13.74 3.56
CA GLN A 83 12.59 -15.16 3.27
C GLN A 83 12.50 -16.03 4.53
N LYS A 84 13.25 -15.69 5.57
CA LYS A 84 13.32 -16.49 6.80
C LYS A 84 11.95 -16.68 7.45
N LYS A 85 11.10 -15.64 7.41
CA LYS A 85 9.73 -15.69 7.95
C LYS A 85 8.86 -16.69 7.19
N TYR A 86 8.97 -16.72 5.86
CA TYR A 86 8.22 -17.65 5.02
C TYR A 86 8.76 -19.09 5.13
N GLU A 87 10.07 -19.26 5.18
CA GLU A 87 10.71 -20.57 5.42
C GLU A 87 10.25 -21.20 6.74
N ASP A 88 10.25 -20.41 7.82
CA ASP A 88 9.83 -20.89 9.14
C ASP A 88 8.33 -21.21 9.18
N TYR A 89 7.50 -20.43 8.48
CA TYR A 89 6.05 -20.67 8.41
C TYR A 89 5.73 -21.94 7.60
N HIS A 90 6.35 -22.10 6.43
CA HIS A 90 6.11 -23.22 5.50
C HIS A 90 6.94 -24.46 5.78
N HIS A 91 7.92 -24.39 6.68
CA HIS A 91 8.86 -25.47 6.99
C HIS A 91 9.65 -25.95 5.75
N VAL A 92 10.00 -25.01 4.87
CA VAL A 92 10.79 -25.24 3.65
C VAL A 92 12.02 -24.34 3.65
N MET A 93 12.93 -24.58 2.70
CA MET A 93 14.06 -23.71 2.42
C MET A 93 13.98 -23.24 0.97
N TYR A 94 14.05 -21.94 0.73
CA TYR A 94 14.12 -21.38 -0.61
C TYR A 94 15.57 -21.18 -1.02
N THR A 95 15.94 -21.62 -2.21
CA THR A 95 17.29 -21.37 -2.75
C THR A 95 17.39 -19.92 -3.24
N ASP A 96 18.60 -19.36 -3.29
CA ASP A 96 18.83 -18.04 -3.90
C ASP A 96 18.25 -17.97 -5.33
N ALA A 97 18.43 -19.05 -6.11
CA ALA A 97 17.88 -19.15 -7.45
C ALA A 97 16.34 -19.11 -7.48
N ALA A 98 15.67 -19.66 -6.46
CA ALA A 98 14.22 -19.59 -6.34
C ALA A 98 13.74 -18.17 -6.02
N ILE A 99 14.47 -17.44 -5.16
CA ILE A 99 14.18 -16.03 -4.84
C ILE A 99 14.33 -15.16 -6.09
N GLU A 100 15.43 -15.32 -6.82
CA GLU A 100 15.67 -14.60 -8.07
C GLU A 100 14.60 -14.94 -9.12
N ALA A 101 14.23 -16.21 -9.24
CA ALA A 101 13.19 -16.66 -10.15
C ALA A 101 11.82 -16.06 -9.79
N ALA A 102 11.45 -16.01 -8.50
CA ALA A 102 10.19 -15.42 -8.07
C ALA A 102 10.07 -13.95 -8.49
N ALA A 103 11.12 -13.14 -8.29
CA ALA A 103 11.14 -11.74 -8.71
C ALA A 103 11.11 -11.60 -10.25
N ASN A 104 11.97 -12.32 -10.97
CA ASN A 104 12.09 -12.19 -12.43
C ASN A 104 10.86 -12.72 -13.17
N LEU A 105 10.34 -13.88 -12.78
CA LEU A 105 9.23 -14.53 -13.47
C LEU A 105 7.90 -13.84 -13.14
N SER A 106 7.67 -13.42 -11.90
CA SER A 106 6.48 -12.60 -11.58
C SER A 106 6.49 -11.29 -12.37
N ASN A 107 7.63 -10.61 -12.44
CA ASN A 107 7.74 -9.38 -13.21
C ASN A 107 7.49 -9.60 -14.71
N ARG A 108 7.93 -10.73 -15.27
CA ARG A 108 7.80 -11.02 -16.70
C ARG A 108 6.41 -11.54 -17.10
N TYR A 109 5.76 -12.33 -16.25
CA TYR A 109 4.56 -13.08 -16.65
C TYR A 109 3.28 -12.62 -15.96
N ILE A 110 3.36 -11.91 -14.83
CA ILE A 110 2.20 -11.38 -14.09
C ILE A 110 2.20 -9.85 -14.27
N GLN A 111 1.47 -9.37 -15.29
CA GLN A 111 1.48 -7.97 -15.74
C GLN A 111 0.37 -7.11 -15.12
N ASP A 112 -0.63 -7.73 -14.51
CA ASP A 112 -1.80 -7.09 -13.88
C ASP A 112 -1.58 -6.75 -12.40
N ARG A 113 -0.42 -7.12 -11.84
CA ARG A 113 0.00 -6.84 -10.48
C ARG A 113 1.38 -6.21 -10.42
N PHE A 114 1.68 -5.56 -9.31
CA PHE A 114 2.93 -4.83 -9.10
C PHE A 114 3.85 -5.57 -8.13
N LEU A 115 5.16 -5.40 -8.30
CA LEU A 115 6.16 -5.77 -7.31
C LEU A 115 6.01 -4.90 -6.04
N PRO A 116 6.44 -5.39 -4.86
CA PRO A 116 7.00 -6.72 -4.59
C PRO A 116 5.92 -7.79 -4.34
N ASP A 117 4.66 -7.37 -4.22
CA ASP A 117 3.51 -8.17 -3.79
C ASP A 117 3.34 -9.47 -4.62
N LYS A 118 3.30 -9.36 -5.94
CA LYS A 118 3.20 -10.54 -6.83
C LYS A 118 4.35 -11.55 -6.69
N ALA A 119 5.55 -11.09 -6.30
CA ALA A 119 6.70 -11.97 -6.14
C ALA A 119 6.68 -12.68 -4.78
N ILE A 120 6.19 -11.98 -3.74
CA ILE A 120 5.96 -12.55 -2.41
C ILE A 120 4.90 -13.63 -2.49
N ASP A 121 3.79 -13.38 -3.19
CA ASP A 121 2.72 -14.37 -3.38
C ASP A 121 3.22 -15.65 -4.06
N LEU A 122 4.04 -15.54 -5.12
CA LEU A 122 4.64 -16.72 -5.75
C LEU A 122 5.51 -17.52 -4.77
N LEU A 123 6.24 -16.84 -3.88
CA LEU A 123 7.07 -17.50 -2.87
C LEU A 123 6.21 -18.23 -1.83
N ASP A 124 5.14 -17.57 -1.39
CA ASP A 124 4.16 -18.09 -0.44
C ASP A 124 3.45 -19.35 -0.99
N GLU A 125 2.93 -19.27 -2.21
CA GLU A 125 2.26 -20.38 -2.89
C GLU A 125 3.21 -21.56 -3.14
N ALA A 126 4.49 -21.29 -3.46
CA ALA A 126 5.49 -22.33 -3.64
C ALA A 126 5.83 -23.08 -2.35
N GLY A 127 5.74 -22.42 -1.19
CA GLY A 127 6.00 -23.02 0.12
C GLY A 127 4.78 -23.72 0.74
N SER A 128 3.56 -23.34 0.34
CA SER A 128 2.31 -23.82 0.92
C SER A 128 1.93 -25.28 0.61
N LYS A 129 2.87 -26.09 0.08
CA LYS A 129 2.63 -27.48 -0.33
C LYS A 129 3.13 -28.50 0.67
#